data_AF-A0A286R7Y9-F1
#
_entry.id   AF-A0A286R7Y9-F1
#
_cell.length_a   1.000
_cell.length_b   1.000
_cell.length_c   1.000
_cell.angle_alpha   90.00
_cell.angle_beta   90.00
_cell.angle_gamma   90.00
#
_symmetry.space_group_name_H-M   'P 1'
#
loop_
_entity.id
_entity.type
_entity.pdbx_description
1 polymer ?
#
loop_
_entity_poly.entity_id
_entity_poly.type
_entity_poly.pdbx_seq_one_letter_code
_entity_poly.pdbx_strand_id
1 'polypeptide(L)'
;MNIAELQKEVGQFSKEKGFDKNSVEARALFLMTEVGEVAKEVLSLSWEEDKEVVKERLGLELYDVVWNVCELANKLDIDLEKAFVQKSEINRSRTWE
;
A
#
# COMPACT_ATOMS: atom_id res chain seq x y z
N MET A 1 -8.19 -2.03 13.66
CA MET A 1 -7.62 -2.67 12.47
C MET A 1 -6.12 -2.80 12.64
N ASN A 2 -5.63 -4.02 12.80
CA ASN A 2 -4.21 -4.36 12.65
C ASN A 2 -3.91 -4.74 11.18
N ILE A 3 -2.65 -5.05 10.87
CA ILE A 3 -2.23 -5.36 9.50
C ILE A 3 -2.82 -6.68 9.00
N ALA A 4 -2.98 -7.69 9.87
CA ALA A 4 -3.62 -8.95 9.48
C ALA A 4 -5.12 -8.77 9.16
N GLU A 5 -5.83 -7.95 9.93
CA GLU A 5 -7.23 -7.58 9.69
C GLU A 5 -7.36 -6.87 8.34
N LEU A 6 -6.51 -5.87 8.08
CA LEU A 6 -6.49 -5.16 6.80
C LEU A 6 -6.17 -6.09 5.64
N GLN A 7 -5.10 -6.90 5.74
CA GLN A 7 -4.70 -7.84 4.69
C GLN A 7 -5.84 -8.82 4.35
N LYS A 8 -6.58 -9.29 5.36
CA LYS A 8 -7.75 -10.15 5.19
C LYS A 8 -8.90 -9.43 4.50
N GLU A 9 -9.25 -8.21 4.92
CA GLU A 9 -10.31 -7.41 4.30
C GLU A 9 -10.00 -7.13 2.82
N VAL A 10 -8.75 -6.76 2.51
CA VAL A 10 -8.28 -6.59 1.13
C VAL A 10 -8.47 -7.85 0.31
N GLY A 11 -8.09 -9.01 0.86
CA GLY A 11 -8.23 -10.29 0.17
C GLY A 11 -9.69 -10.70 -0.06
N GLN A 12 -10.60 -10.36 0.86
CA GLN A 12 -12.04 -10.57 0.68
C GLN A 12 -12.59 -9.66 -0.42
N PHE A 13 -12.30 -8.36 -0.35
CA PHE A 13 -12.72 -7.39 -1.34
C PHE A 13 -12.17 -7.71 -2.74
N SER A 14 -10.90 -8.13 -2.83
CA SER A 14 -10.27 -8.53 -4.09
C SER A 14 -11.02 -9.68 -4.75
N LYS A 15 -11.39 -10.72 -3.98
CA LYS A 15 -12.21 -11.85 -4.48
C LYS A 15 -13.61 -11.43 -4.91
N GLU A 16 -14.26 -10.56 -4.13
CA GLU A 16 -15.58 -10.02 -4.45
C GLU A 16 -15.59 -9.24 -5.77
N LYS A 17 -14.50 -8.51 -6.06
CA LYS A 17 -14.33 -7.73 -7.30
C LYS A 17 -13.66 -8.52 -8.44
N GLY A 18 -13.21 -9.75 -8.18
CA GLY A 18 -12.50 -10.59 -9.14
C GLY A 18 -11.07 -10.11 -9.47
N PHE A 19 -10.48 -9.27 -8.62
CA PHE A 19 -9.13 -8.73 -8.77
C PHE A 19 -8.04 -9.75 -8.45
N ASP A 20 -8.39 -10.80 -7.70
CA ASP A 20 -7.55 -11.94 -7.37
C ASP A 20 -7.08 -12.70 -8.62
N LYS A 21 -7.86 -12.61 -9.71
CA LYS A 21 -7.58 -13.21 -11.02
C LYS A 21 -6.49 -12.53 -11.83
N ASN A 22 -6.09 -11.31 -11.47
CA ASN A 22 -4.97 -10.62 -12.15
C ASN A 22 -3.69 -11.44 -12.00
N SER A 23 -2.66 -11.23 -12.82
CA SER A 23 -1.36 -11.87 -12.60
C SER A 23 -0.56 -11.17 -11.49
N VAL A 24 0.53 -11.77 -11.01
CA VAL A 24 1.41 -11.12 -10.02
C VAL A 24 2.07 -9.89 -10.65
N GLU A 25 2.49 -9.98 -11.91
CA GLU A 25 3.08 -8.90 -12.68
C GLU A 25 2.08 -7.74 -12.83
N ALA A 26 0.83 -8.03 -13.18
CA ALA A 26 -0.22 -7.03 -13.24
C ALA A 26 -0.46 -6.37 -11.88
N ARG A 27 -0.44 -7.14 -10.78
CA ARG A 27 -0.56 -6.59 -9.42
C ARG A 27 0.61 -5.67 -9.05
N ALA A 28 1.84 -6.02 -9.43
CA ALA A 28 3.00 -5.16 -9.24
C ALA A 28 2.90 -3.86 -10.05
N LEU A 29 2.33 -3.91 -11.26
CA LEU A 29 2.07 -2.71 -12.05
C LEU A 29 1.01 -1.81 -11.40
N PHE A 30 -0.09 -2.38 -10.88
CA PHE A 30 -1.09 -1.60 -10.12
C PHE A 30 -0.47 -0.90 -8.92
N LEU A 31 0.35 -1.60 -8.13
CA LEU A 31 1.09 -0.98 -7.02
C LEU A 31 1.94 0.22 -7.48
N MET A 32 2.66 0.08 -8.61
CA MET A 32 3.46 1.17 -9.15
C MET A 32 2.61 2.35 -9.65
N THR A 33 1.40 2.07 -10.17
CA THR A 33 0.44 3.13 -10.53
C THR A 33 0.10 3.98 -9.31
N GLU A 34 -0.27 3.38 -8.18
CA GLU A 34 -0.66 4.15 -6.98
C GLU A 34 0.50 4.97 -6.41
N VAL A 35 1.73 4.44 -6.49
CA VAL A 35 2.93 5.20 -6.11
C VAL A 35 3.12 6.42 -7.03
N GLY A 36 2.76 6.30 -8.31
CA GLY A 36 2.73 7.42 -9.24
C GLY A 36 1.68 8.47 -8.89
N GLU A 37 0.50 8.05 -8.42
CA GLU A 37 -0.57 8.96 -7.98
C GLU A 37 -0.17 9.69 -6.69
N VAL A 38 0.46 9.00 -5.74
CA VAL A 38 1.11 9.63 -4.58
C VAL A 38 2.12 10.69 -5.02
N ALA A 39 3.00 10.38 -5.99
CA ALA A 39 4.00 11.34 -6.48
C ALA A 39 3.34 12.58 -7.12
N LYS A 40 2.24 12.38 -7.84
CA LYS A 40 1.46 13.46 -8.46
C LYS A 40 0.83 14.39 -7.41
N GLU A 41 0.23 13.84 -6.36
CA GLU A 41 -0.37 14.65 -5.28
C GLU A 41 0.69 15.31 -4.39
N VAL A 42 1.85 14.69 -4.21
CA VAL A 42 2.99 15.38 -3.57
C VAL A 42 3.46 16.56 -4.43
N LEU A 43 3.50 16.42 -5.75
CA LEU A 43 3.87 17.52 -6.64
C LEU A 43 2.82 18.64 -6.65
N SER A 44 1.53 18.33 -6.52
CA SER A 44 0.45 19.32 -6.49
C SER A 44 0.55 20.28 -5.29
N LEU A 45 1.19 19.84 -4.19
CA LEU A 45 1.56 20.71 -3.07
C LEU A 45 2.43 21.91 -3.46
N SER A 46 3.07 21.93 -4.63
CA SER A 46 3.90 23.07 -5.06
C SER A 46 3.12 24.17 -5.77
N TRP A 47 1.92 23.91 -6.30
CA TRP A 47 1.19 24.86 -7.14
C TRP A 47 -0.30 25.01 -6.82
N GLU A 48 -0.93 24.07 -6.10
CA GLU A 48 -2.32 24.24 -5.69
C GLU A 48 -2.46 25.16 -4.47
N GLU A 49 -3.42 26.08 -4.45
CA GLU A 49 -3.59 27.03 -3.34
C GLU A 49 -4.12 26.36 -2.07
N ASP A 50 -5.13 25.48 -2.21
CA ASP A 50 -5.73 24.77 -1.08
C ASP A 50 -4.95 23.49 -0.75
N LYS A 51 -4.10 23.59 0.27
CA LYS A 51 -3.26 22.47 0.71
C LYS A 51 -4.03 21.39 1.46
N GLU A 52 -5.19 21.69 2.03
CA GLU A 52 -5.97 20.68 2.77
C GLU A 52 -6.64 19.71 1.79
N VAL A 53 -7.17 20.22 0.68
CA VAL A 53 -7.71 19.37 -0.41
C VAL A 53 -6.61 18.48 -1.02
N VAL A 54 -5.38 18.97 -1.14
CA VAL A 54 -4.25 18.12 -1.58
C VAL A 54 -3.93 17.03 -0.56
N LYS A 55 -3.90 17.35 0.73
CA LYS A 55 -3.64 16.35 1.79
C LYS A 55 -4.73 15.29 1.86
N GLU A 56 -5.99 15.66 1.66
CA GLU A 56 -7.10 14.70 1.59
C GLU A 56 -6.90 13.69 0.46
N ARG A 57 -6.64 14.17 -0.76
CA ARG A 57 -6.32 13.30 -1.91
C ARG A 57 -5.09 12.44 -1.65
N LEU A 58 -4.00 13.04 -1.21
CA LEU A 58 -2.76 12.31 -0.87
C LEU A 58 -3.02 11.20 0.16
N GLY A 59 -3.90 11.43 1.14
CA GLY A 59 -4.30 10.41 2.10
C GLY A 59 -5.00 9.20 1.44
N LEU A 60 -5.83 9.43 0.41
CA LEU A 60 -6.47 8.38 -0.37
C LEU A 60 -5.45 7.59 -1.20
N GLU A 61 -4.55 8.29 -1.91
CA GLU A 61 -3.53 7.62 -2.72
C GLU A 61 -2.55 6.79 -1.87
N LEU A 62 -2.21 7.29 -0.66
CA LEU A 62 -1.41 6.53 0.30
C LEU A 62 -2.13 5.26 0.76
N TYR A 63 -3.45 5.32 0.95
CA TYR A 63 -4.24 4.15 1.25
C TYR A 63 -4.21 3.14 0.09
N ASP A 64 -4.31 3.59 -1.16
CA ASP A 64 -4.28 2.70 -2.34
C ASP A 64 -2.93 1.97 -2.49
N VAL A 65 -1.83 2.62 -2.11
CA VAL A 65 -0.51 1.96 -1.97
C VAL A 65 -0.56 0.85 -0.92
N VAL A 66 -1.08 1.12 0.28
CA VAL A 66 -1.19 0.11 1.35
C VAL A 66 -2.08 -1.06 0.90
N TRP A 67 -3.20 -0.76 0.24
CA TRP A 67 -4.13 -1.75 -0.29
C TRP A 67 -3.42 -2.68 -1.29
N ASN A 68 -2.68 -2.10 -2.25
CA ASN A 68 -1.97 -2.88 -3.26
C ASN A 68 -0.82 -3.71 -2.67
N VAL A 69 -0.16 -3.24 -1.60
CA VAL A 69 0.83 -4.05 -0.85
C VAL A 69 0.16 -5.26 -0.20
N CYS A 70 -1.00 -5.07 0.43
CA CYS A 70 -1.76 -6.16 1.04
C CYS A 70 -2.21 -7.19 -0.02
N GLU A 71 -2.71 -6.73 -1.17
CA GLU A 71 -3.15 -7.62 -2.23
C GLU A 71 -1.97 -8.37 -2.89
N LEU A 72 -0.83 -7.71 -3.08
CA LEU A 72 0.37 -8.37 -3.57
C LEU A 72 0.87 -9.45 -2.59
N ALA A 73 0.82 -9.16 -1.28
CA ALA A 73 1.16 -10.13 -0.25
C ALA A 73 0.20 -11.33 -0.26
N ASN A 74 -1.11 -11.09 -0.33
CA ASN A 74 -2.12 -12.15 -0.48
C ASN A 74 -1.86 -13.05 -1.68
N LYS A 75 -1.48 -12.44 -2.80
CA LYS A 75 -1.24 -13.16 -4.05
C LYS A 75 0.01 -14.04 -4.04
N LEU A 76 1.00 -13.66 -3.23
CA LEU A 76 2.26 -14.37 -3.05
C LEU A 76 2.28 -15.25 -1.79
N ASP A 77 1.15 -15.37 -1.08
CA ASP A 77 1.03 -16.10 0.18
C ASP A 77 2.01 -15.61 1.27
N ILE A 78 2.16 -14.29 1.37
CA ILE A 78 3.02 -13.62 2.34
C ILE A 78 2.19 -13.14 3.53
N ASP A 79 2.58 -13.53 4.74
CA ASP A 79 2.07 -13.01 6.00
C ASP A 79 2.74 -11.66 6.33
N LEU A 80 2.03 -10.55 6.14
CA LEU A 80 2.57 -9.20 6.38
C LEU A 80 2.82 -8.93 7.86
N GLU A 81 1.98 -9.43 8.77
CA GLU A 81 2.17 -9.23 10.21
C GLU A 81 3.48 -9.86 10.64
N LYS A 82 3.72 -11.11 10.24
CA LYS A 82 4.98 -11.79 10.49
C LYS A 82 6.17 -11.06 9.86
N ALA A 83 6.05 -10.62 8.61
CA ALA A 83 7.12 -9.88 7.93
C ALA A 83 7.45 -8.55 8.64
N PHE A 84 6.42 -7.83 9.13
CA PHE A 84 6.58 -6.57 9.85
C PHE A 84 7.26 -6.79 11.21
N VAL A 85 6.85 -7.82 11.95
CA VAL A 85 7.50 -8.19 13.22
C VAL A 85 8.98 -8.50 13.00
N GLN A 86 9.29 -9.39 12.04
CA GLN A 86 10.67 -9.76 11.72
C GLN A 86 11.50 -8.54 11.30
N LYS A 87 10.96 -7.66 10.46
CA LYS A 87 11.67 -6.46 10.03
C LYS A 87 11.89 -5.46 11.16
N SER A 88 10.92 -5.33 12.06
CA SER A 88 11.02 -4.46 13.25
C SER A 88 12.12 -4.94 14.19
N GLU A 89 12.23 -6.24 14.45
CA GLU A 89 13.31 -6.83 15.26
C GLU A 89 14.69 -6.57 14.65
N ILE A 90 14.82 -6.76 13.33
CA ILE A 90 16.06 -6.42 12.60
C ILE A 90 16.37 -4.93 12.72
N ASN A 91 15.37 -4.05 12.62
CA ASN A 91 15.60 -2.61 12.69
C ASN A 91 16.01 -2.12 14.09
N ARG A 92 15.58 -2.81 15.16
CA ARG A 92 15.98 -2.48 16.54
C ARG A 92 17.45 -2.75 16.83
N SER A 93 18.06 -3.69 16.12
CA SER A 93 19.49 -4.01 16.27
C SER A 93 20.38 -3.25 15.28
N ARG A 94 19.82 -2.42 14.41
CA ARG A 94 20.59 -1.60 13.45
C ARG A 94 21.11 -0.33 14.10
N THR A 95 22.39 -0.07 13.87
CA THR A 95 22.97 1.27 13.97
C THR A 95 22.86 1.94 12.61
N TRP A 96 22.38 3.18 12.58
CA TRP A 96 22.26 3.97 11.36
C TRP A 96 23.36 5.04 11.39
N GLU A 97 24.32 4.94 10.46
CA GLU A 97 25.36 5.97 10.22
C GLU A 97 24.87 7.02 9.22
#